data_AF-A0A6L9L8D8-F1
#
_entry.id   AF-A0A6L9L8D8-F1
#
_cell.length_a   1.000
_cell.length_b   1.000
_cell.length_c   1.000
_cell.angle_alpha   90.00
_cell.angle_beta   90.00
_cell.angle_gamma   90.00
#
_symmetry.space_group_name_H-M   'P 1'
#
loop_
_entity.id
_entity.type
_entity.pdbx_description
1 polymer ?
#
loop_
_entity_poly.entity_id
_entity_poly.type
_entity_poly.pdbx_seq_one_letter_code
_entity_poly.pdbx_strand_id
1 'polypeptide(L)'
;MENLHDVPLTTELLQAFGFTYLEDKDAWMDEFGLMIYTSRLPQTTMGLKRVMCGTAFRKGQDKTRRQAADHILVQLFGLPGESPQVPRPSMEKTYSDLFPETTNY
;
A
#
# COMPACT_ATOMS: atom_id res chain seq x y z
N MET A 1 -23.27 24.13 16.75
CA MET A 1 -22.24 23.08 16.54
C MET A 1 -22.09 22.92 15.04
N GLU A 2 -20.97 23.39 14.49
CA GLU A 2 -20.66 23.16 13.08
C GLU A 2 -20.44 21.66 12.85
N ASN A 3 -21.05 21.12 11.80
CA ASN A 3 -20.81 19.75 11.38
C ASN A 3 -19.38 19.64 10.87
N LEU A 4 -18.46 19.19 11.73
CA LEU A 4 -17.05 18.86 11.41
C LEU A 4 -16.89 17.76 10.34
N HIS A 5 -18.00 17.25 9.80
CA HIS A 5 -18.03 16.12 8.87
C HIS A 5 -17.67 16.50 7.43
N ASP A 6 -17.81 17.78 7.06
CA ASP A 6 -17.72 18.23 5.66
C ASP A 6 -16.56 19.20 5.41
N VAL A 7 -15.50 19.16 6.24
CA VAL A 7 -14.30 19.95 5.96
C VAL A 7 -13.69 19.45 4.64
N PRO A 8 -13.59 20.31 3.61
CA PRO A 8 -13.04 19.91 2.32
C PRO A 8 -11.57 19.54 2.48
N LEU A 9 -11.16 18.49 1.77
CA LEU A 9 -9.77 18.06 1.76
C LEU A 9 -8.98 18.97 0.81
N THR A 10 -8.02 19.71 1.36
CA THR A 10 -7.11 20.55 0.58
C THR A 10 -5.72 19.92 0.50
N THR A 11 -4.90 20.42 -0.42
CA THR A 11 -3.51 20.01 -0.57
C THR A 11 -2.68 20.29 0.67
N GLU A 12 -2.89 21.43 1.33
CA GLU A 12 -2.19 21.81 2.56
C GLU A 12 -2.53 20.86 3.70
N LEU A 13 -3.79 20.42 3.79
CA LEU A 13 -4.19 19.41 4.77
C LEU A 13 -3.54 18.05 4.48
N LEU A 14 -3.47 17.62 3.23
CA LEU A 14 -2.76 16.40 2.84
C LEU A 14 -1.28 16.44 3.24
N GLN A 15 -0.61 17.56 2.94
CA GLN A 15 0.79 17.77 3.33
C GLN A 15 0.96 17.79 4.85
N ALA A 16 0.04 18.43 5.59
CA ALA A 16 0.02 18.42 7.05
C ALA A 16 -0.18 17.01 7.65
N PHE A 17 -0.87 16.12 6.93
CA PHE A 17 -0.98 14.71 7.27
C PHE A 17 0.21 13.85 6.81
N GLY A 18 1.25 14.46 6.23
CA GLY A 18 2.46 13.76 5.80
C GLY A 18 2.36 13.11 4.42
N PHE A 19 1.33 13.43 3.63
CA PHE A 19 1.27 12.96 2.24
C PHE A 19 2.17 13.80 1.34
N THR A 20 2.91 13.11 0.48
CA THR A 20 3.74 13.69 -0.58
C THR A 20 3.15 13.34 -1.94
N TYR A 21 3.10 14.32 -2.84
CA TYR A 21 2.64 14.09 -4.20
C TYR A 21 3.74 13.45 -5.05
N LEU A 22 3.39 12.41 -5.79
CA LEU A 22 4.23 11.68 -6.71
C LEU A 22 3.80 12.02 -8.14
N GLU A 23 4.53 12.94 -8.78
CA GLU A 23 4.20 13.44 -10.12
C GLU A 23 4.19 12.31 -11.18
N ASP A 24 5.09 11.33 -11.05
CA ASP A 24 5.22 10.21 -11.97
C ASP A 24 4.02 9.25 -11.94
N LYS A 25 3.26 9.25 -10.84
CA LYS A 25 2.14 8.32 -10.61
C LYS A 25 0.79 9.01 -10.48
N ASP A 26 0.76 10.35 -10.54
CA ASP A 26 -0.42 11.16 -10.23
C ASP A 26 -1.12 10.67 -8.94
N ALA A 27 -0.34 10.60 -7.86
CA ALA A 27 -0.78 10.01 -6.60
C ALA A 27 -0.17 10.69 -5.37
N TRP A 28 -0.88 10.59 -4.24
CA TRP A 28 -0.42 11.02 -2.93
C TRP A 28 0.02 9.82 -2.12
N MET A 29 1.21 9.89 -1.51
CA MET A 29 1.75 8.80 -0.69
C MET A 29 2.16 9.31 0.69
N ASP A 30 1.74 8.62 1.75
CA ASP A 30 2.19 8.90 3.12
C ASP A 30 3.50 8.19 3.47
N GLU A 31 4.08 8.53 4.62
CA GLU A 31 5.30 7.91 5.15
C GLU A 31 5.16 6.40 5.47
N PHE A 32 3.93 5.90 5.61
CA PHE A 32 3.62 4.50 5.89
C PHE A 32 3.27 3.69 4.62
N GLY A 33 3.45 4.28 3.44
CA GLY A 33 3.23 3.66 2.14
C GLY A 33 1.75 3.51 1.76
N LEU A 34 0.83 4.29 2.34
CA LEU A 34 -0.52 4.47 1.84
C LEU A 34 -0.47 5.36 0.60
N MET A 35 -0.86 4.82 -0.55
CA MET A 35 -0.93 5.54 -1.81
C MET A 35 -2.39 5.76 -2.23
N ILE A 36 -2.72 7.00 -2.61
CA ILE A 36 -4.05 7.41 -3.09
C ILE A 36 -3.87 8.16 -4.41
N TYR A 37 -4.33 7.58 -5.51
CA TYR A 37 -4.33 8.27 -6.80
C TYR A 37 -5.18 9.54 -6.74
N THR A 38 -4.73 10.62 -7.39
CA THR A 38 -5.44 11.91 -7.41
C THR A 38 -6.87 11.74 -7.92
N SER A 39 -7.08 10.88 -8.94
CA SER A 39 -8.40 10.51 -9.47
C SER A 39 -9.35 9.83 -8.47
N ARG A 40 -8.83 9.33 -7.35
CA ARG A 40 -9.57 8.64 -6.28
C ARG A 40 -9.51 9.37 -4.95
N LEU A 41 -8.95 10.58 -4.93
CA LEU A 41 -8.79 11.36 -3.72
C LEU A 41 -10.17 11.73 -3.15
N PRO A 42 -10.47 11.42 -1.87
CA PRO A 42 -11.72 11.84 -1.26
C PRO A 42 -11.83 13.37 -1.19
N GLN A 43 -13.03 13.90 -1.39
CA GLN A 43 -13.25 15.35 -1.36
C GLN A 43 -13.28 15.94 0.05
N THR A 44 -13.43 15.11 1.09
CA THR A 44 -13.55 15.56 2.48
C THR A 44 -12.54 14.85 3.37
N THR A 45 -12.15 15.53 4.46
CA THR A 45 -11.27 14.95 5.50
C THR A 45 -11.89 13.69 6.13
N MET A 46 -13.22 13.66 6.27
CA MET A 46 -13.94 12.47 6.73
C MET A 46 -13.81 11.31 5.74
N GLY A 47 -13.81 11.59 4.43
CA GLY A 47 -13.53 10.61 3.38
C GLY A 47 -12.11 10.04 3.49
N LEU A 48 -11.11 10.91 3.67
CA LEU A 48 -9.72 10.50 3.90
C LEU A 48 -9.59 9.61 5.14
N LYS A 49 -10.20 10.01 6.26
CA LYS A 49 -10.24 9.21 7.49
C LYS A 49 -10.79 7.81 7.25
N ARG A 50 -11.89 7.66 6.50
CA ARG A 50 -12.47 6.35 6.17
C ARG A 50 -11.52 5.50 5.33
N VAL A 51 -10.82 6.09 4.36
CA VAL A 51 -9.82 5.39 3.54
C VAL A 51 -8.65 4.88 4.41
N MET A 52 -8.12 5.74 5.28
CA MET A 52 -7.03 5.37 6.19
C MET A 52 -7.44 4.25 7.14
N CYS A 53 -8.58 4.38 7.82
CA CYS A 53 -9.09 3.34 8.72
C CYS A 53 -9.38 2.03 7.99
N GLY A 54 -10.01 2.09 6.80
CA GLY A 54 -10.30 0.91 6.00
C GLY A 54 -9.05 0.19 5.53
N THR A 55 -8.00 0.93 5.16
CA THR A 55 -6.71 0.35 4.76
C THR A 55 -5.98 -0.28 5.93
N ALA A 56 -5.94 0.40 7.09
CA ALA A 56 -5.35 -0.15 8.31
C ALA A 56 -6.05 -1.43 8.76
N PHE A 57 -7.39 -1.47 8.72
CA PHE A 57 -8.17 -2.65 9.06
C PHE A 57 -7.86 -3.84 8.14
N ARG A 58 -7.83 -3.62 6.82
CA ARG A 58 -7.50 -4.69 5.85
C ARG A 58 -6.08 -5.21 6.04
N LYS A 59 -5.08 -4.32 6.21
CA LYS A 59 -3.70 -4.72 6.54
C LYS A 59 -3.63 -5.54 7.83
N GLY A 60 -4.45 -5.21 8.84
CA GLY A 60 -4.58 -5.99 10.07
C GLY A 60 -5.16 -7.38 9.84
N GLN A 61 -6.25 -7.48 9.08
CA GLN A 61 -6.87 -8.78 8.76
C GLN A 61 -5.95 -9.69 7.94
N ASP A 62 -5.20 -9.14 6.98
CA ASP A 62 -4.26 -9.93 6.17
C ASP A 62 -3.15 -10.52 7.04
N LYS A 63 -2.65 -9.78 8.04
CA LYS A 63 -1.69 -10.32 9.01
C LYS A 63 -2.28 -11.47 9.80
N THR A 64 -3.52 -11.32 10.32
CA THR A 64 -4.19 -12.38 11.08
C THR A 64 -4.48 -13.61 10.22
N ARG A 65 -4.91 -13.43 8.97
CA ARG A 65 -5.13 -14.53 8.02
C ARG A 65 -3.84 -15.28 7.68
N ARG A 66 -2.73 -14.55 7.51
CA ARG A 66 -1.41 -15.14 7.23
C ARG A 66 -0.91 -15.94 8.43
N GLN A 67 -1.03 -15.40 9.65
CA GLN A 67 -0.72 -16.12 10.89
C GLN A 67 -1.56 -17.39 11.06
N ALA A 68 -2.85 -17.34 10.73
CA ALA A 68 -3.73 -18.50 10.77
C ALA A 68 -3.34 -19.56 9.72
N ALA A 69 -2.99 -19.13 8.50
CA ALA A 69 -2.53 -20.03 7.45
C ALA A 69 -1.18 -20.70 7.81
N ASP A 70 -0.25 -19.93 8.36
CA ASP A 70 1.05 -20.43 8.83
C ASP A 70 0.86 -21.47 9.95
N HIS A 71 -0.07 -21.24 10.89
CA HIS A 71 -0.40 -22.20 11.94
C HIS A 71 -0.98 -23.52 11.40
N ILE A 72 -1.84 -23.45 10.38
CA ILE A 72 -2.41 -24.65 9.73
C ILE A 72 -1.33 -25.45 9.00
N LEU A 73 -0.41 -24.78 8.29
CA LEU A 73 0.68 -25.45 7.58
C LEU A 73 1.64 -26.17 8.54
N VAL A 74 1.95 -25.57 9.70
CA VAL A 74 2.76 -26.23 10.75
C VAL A 74 2.04 -27.47 11.29
N GLN A 75 0.73 -27.39 11.54
CA GLN A 75 -0.06 -28.53 12.04
C GLN A 75 -0.21 -29.67 11.03
N LEU A 76 -0.38 -29.35 9.74
CA LEU A 76 -0.62 -30.35 8.70
C LEU A 76 0.67 -31.00 8.16
N PHE A 77 1.80 -30.27 8.16
CA PHE A 77 3.02 -30.72 7.48
C PHE A 77 4.25 -30.83 8.39
N GLY A 78 4.16 -30.49 9.68
CA GLY A 78 5.24 -30.70 10.65
C GLY A 78 6.54 -29.97 10.33
N LEU A 79 6.50 -28.96 9.46
CA LEU A 79 7.67 -28.16 9.10
C LEU A 79 8.00 -27.19 10.25
N PRO A 80 9.29 -27.04 10.64
CA PRO A 80 9.67 -26.00 11.58
C PRO A 80 9.23 -24.67 10.98
N GLY A 81 8.50 -23.86 11.79
CA GLY A 81 7.92 -22.59 11.39
C GLY A 81 8.97 -21.50 11.11
N GLU A 82 9.91 -21.76 10.22
CA GLU A 82 10.64 -20.71 9.54
C GLU A 82 9.70 -20.15 8.48
N SER A 83 9.18 -18.95 8.73
CA SER A 83 8.60 -18.13 7.67
C SER A 83 9.56 -18.21 6.48
N PRO A 84 9.12 -18.58 5.27
CA PRO A 84 9.98 -18.43 4.11
C PRO A 84 10.41 -16.98 4.11
N GLN A 85 11.71 -16.73 4.28
CA GLN A 85 12.27 -15.42 3.96
C GLN A 85 11.89 -15.22 2.50
N VAL A 86 10.86 -14.41 2.26
CA VAL A 86 10.61 -13.87 0.93
C VAL A 86 11.95 -13.25 0.57
N PRO A 87 12.67 -13.76 -0.45
CA PRO A 87 13.88 -13.11 -0.87
C PRO A 87 13.48 -11.67 -1.15
N ARG A 88 14.05 -10.71 -0.40
CA ARG A 88 13.94 -9.31 -0.82
C ARG A 88 14.42 -9.34 -2.27
N PRO A 89 13.61 -8.94 -3.26
CA PRO A 89 14.13 -8.82 -4.60
C PRO A 89 15.33 -7.89 -4.48
N SER A 90 16.53 -8.41 -4.77
CA SER A 90 17.70 -7.55 -4.89
C SER A 90 17.33 -6.52 -5.95
N MET A 91 17.49 -5.24 -5.63
CA MET A 91 17.35 -4.16 -6.60
C MET A 91 18.55 -4.18 -7.55
N GLU A 92 18.70 -5.27 -8.29
CA GLU A 92 19.63 -5.42 -9.41
C GLU A 92 18.93 -6.28 -10.47
N LYS A 93 17.84 -5.74 -11.02
CA LYS A 93 17.42 -6.08 -12.38
C LYS A 93 17.15 -4.79 -13.12
N THR A 94 18.18 -4.36 -13.83
CA THR A 94 18.14 -3.30 -14.82
C THR A 94 17.06 -3.65 -15.85
N TYR A 95 16.29 -2.65 -16.29
CA TYR A 95 15.21 -2.77 -17.29
C TYR A 95 15.63 -3.41 -18.63
N SER A 96 16.92 -3.68 -18.84
CA SER A 96 17.51 -4.27 -20.05
C SER A 96 17.24 -5.76 -20.23
N ASP A 97 16.83 -6.50 -19.19
CA ASP A 97 16.61 -7.96 -19.29
C ASP A 97 15.19 -8.34 -19.72
N LEU A 98 14.27 -7.37 -19.83
CA LEU A 98 12.86 -7.62 -20.17
C LEU A 98 12.55 -7.49 -21.66
N PHE A 99 13.51 -7.05 -22.47
CA PHE A 99 13.35 -6.89 -23.91
C PHE A 99 14.62 -7.36 -24.61
N PRO A 100 14.76 -8.65 -24.97
CA PRO A 100 15.75 -9.02 -25.97
C PRO A 100 15.39 -8.28 -27.26
N GLU A 101 16.33 -7.47 -27.75
CA GLU A 101 16.24 -6.79 -29.04
C GLU A 101 15.74 -7.78 -30.09
N THR A 102 14.50 -7.58 -30.57
CA THR A 102 14.05 -8.28 -31.76
C THR A 102 14.85 -7.75 -32.93
N THR A 103 15.79 -8.60 -33.33
CA THR A 103 16.68 -8.52 -34.48
C THR A 103 15.95 -8.16 -35.77
N ASN A 104 16.59 -7.30 -36.56
CA ASN A 104 16.48 -7.06 -38.00
C ASN A 104 15.38 -7.79 -38.78
N TYR A 105 14.51 -7.03 -39.42
CA TYR A 105 14.15 -7.18 -40.83
C TYR A 105 13.84 -5.81 -41.45
#